data_AF-A0A6G0QN22-F1
#
_entry.id   AF-A0A6G0QN22-F1
#
_cell.length_a   1.000
_cell.length_b   1.000
_cell.length_c   1.000
_cell.angle_alpha   90.00
_cell.angle_beta   90.00
_cell.angle_gamma   90.00
#
_symmetry.space_group_name_H-M   'P 1'
#
loop_
_entity.id
_entity.type
_entity.pdbx_description
1 polymer ?
#
loop_
_entity_poly.entity_id
_entity_poly.type
_entity_poly.pdbx_seq_one_letter_code
_entity_poly.pdbx_strand_id
1 'polypeptide(L)'
;MSPKTVVAVERARVLEASTSRRDDPPPVAQEPQVITNTGVDEEVPPELLQPENRQHLADRSRQAASQALGTKRDRETHAPRTREQLLALRY
;
A
#
# COMPACT_ATOMS: atom_id res chain seq x y z
N MET A 1 -46.05 33.70 -34.89
CA MET A 1 -45.82 32.52 -34.02
C MET A 1 -46.27 32.86 -32.61
N SER A 2 -46.99 31.97 -31.93
CA SER A 2 -47.43 32.22 -30.56
C SER A 2 -46.26 32.08 -29.58
N PRO A 3 -46.23 32.80 -28.44
CA PRO A 3 -45.15 32.71 -27.45
C PRO A 3 -44.86 31.28 -26.99
N LYS A 4 -45.91 30.45 -26.89
CA LYS A 4 -45.81 29.03 -26.51
C LYS A 4 -45.04 28.19 -27.53
N THR A 5 -45.11 28.54 -28.81
CA THR A 5 -44.42 27.83 -29.89
C THR A 5 -42.92 28.09 -29.87
N VAL A 6 -42.50 29.31 -29.54
CA VAL A 6 -41.08 29.68 -29.45
C VAL A 6 -40.39 28.94 -28.31
N VAL A 7 -41.03 28.90 -27.13
CA VAL A 7 -40.53 28.16 -25.96
C VAL A 7 -40.41 26.66 -26.24
N ALA A 8 -41.39 26.08 -26.95
CA ALA A 8 -41.36 24.66 -27.31
C ALA A 8 -40.21 24.34 -28.28
N VAL A 9 -39.98 25.20 -29.28
CA VAL A 9 -38.88 25.02 -30.26
C VAL A 9 -37.52 25.16 -29.59
N GLU A 10 -37.37 26.11 -28.67
CA GLU A 10 -36.11 26.32 -27.94
C GLU A 10 -35.79 25.11 -27.04
N ARG A 11 -36.80 24.59 -26.32
CA ARG A 11 -36.64 23.35 -25.54
C ARG A 11 -36.29 22.15 -26.41
N ALA A 12 -36.89 22.02 -27.59
CA ALA A 12 -36.56 20.94 -28.52
C ALA A 12 -35.11 21.02 -29.00
N ARG A 13 -34.60 22.23 -29.31
CA ARG A 13 -33.19 22.42 -29.71
C ARG A 13 -32.20 22.09 -28.59
N VAL A 14 -32.52 22.45 -27.36
CA VAL A 14 -31.70 22.11 -26.19
C VAL A 14 -31.68 20.61 -25.95
N LEU A 15 -32.81 19.93 -26.17
CA LEU A 15 -32.92 18.48 -26.06
C LEU A 15 -32.07 17.76 -27.13
N GLU A 16 -32.18 18.19 -28.39
CA GLU A 16 -31.39 17.67 -29.53
C GLU A 16 -29.88 17.85 -29.31
N ALA A 17 -29.44 19.02 -28.84
CA ALA A 17 -28.04 19.25 -28.50
C ALA A 17 -27.55 18.36 -27.34
N SER A 18 -28.45 18.04 -26.39
CA SER A 18 -28.13 17.16 -25.26
C SER A 18 -28.07 15.68 -25.65
N THR A 19 -28.85 15.24 -26.64
CA THR A 19 -28.79 13.87 -27.17
C THR A 19 -27.59 13.66 -28.08
N SER A 20 -27.18 14.68 -28.85
CA SER A 20 -25.98 14.62 -29.71
C SER A 20 -24.70 14.30 -28.96
N ARG A 21 -24.56 14.74 -27.69
CA ARG A 21 -23.39 14.45 -26.85
C ARG A 21 -23.22 12.96 -26.53
N ARG A 22 -24.29 12.16 -26.64
CA ARG A 22 -24.23 10.71 -26.39
C ARG A 22 -23.66 9.93 -27.58
N ASP A 23 -23.66 10.54 -28.77
CA ASP A 23 -23.11 9.97 -30.00
C ASP A 23 -21.63 10.37 -30.20
N ASP A 24 -21.10 11.25 -29.35
CA ASP A 24 -19.68 11.59 -29.35
C ASP A 24 -18.85 10.35 -28.99
N PRO A 25 -17.72 10.12 -29.69
CA PRO A 25 -16.83 9.02 -29.36
C PRO A 25 -16.36 9.14 -27.91
N PRO A 26 -16.19 8.00 -27.20
CA PRO A 26 -15.75 8.03 -25.82
C PRO A 26 -14.42 8.78 -25.69
N PRO A 27 -14.24 9.58 -24.63
CA PRO A 27 -13.00 10.31 -24.43
C PRO A 27 -11.83 9.34 -24.43
N VAL A 28 -10.75 9.71 -25.11
CA VAL A 28 -9.53 8.91 -25.17
C VAL A 28 -9.07 8.63 -23.73
N ALA A 29 -8.95 7.34 -23.39
CA ALA A 29 -8.47 6.94 -22.07
C ALA A 29 -7.04 7.47 -21.89
N GLN A 30 -6.85 8.34 -20.90
CA GLN A 30 -5.51 8.80 -20.55
C GLN A 30 -4.76 7.67 -19.86
N GLU A 31 -3.48 7.48 -20.22
CA GLU A 31 -2.65 6.49 -19.56
C GLU A 31 -2.54 6.80 -18.05
N PRO A 32 -2.53 5.77 -17.19
CA PRO A 32 -2.33 5.96 -15.76
C PRO A 32 -0.98 6.64 -15.52
N GLN A 33 -0.99 7.79 -14.88
CA GLN A 33 0.24 8.48 -14.52
C GLN A 33 0.89 7.73 -13.35
N VAL A 34 2.06 7.12 -13.61
CA VAL A 34 2.84 6.41 -12.59
C VAL A 34 3.71 7.41 -11.83
N ILE A 35 3.37 7.68 -10.58
CA ILE A 35 4.20 8.49 -9.66
C ILE A 35 5.04 7.50 -8.84
N THR A 36 6.33 7.41 -9.14
CA THR A 36 7.27 6.54 -8.42
C THR A 36 8.12 7.38 -7.47
N ASN A 37 8.30 6.94 -6.22
CA ASN A 37 9.14 7.60 -5.21
C ASN A 37 10.65 7.46 -5.47
N THR A 38 11.07 7.17 -6.71
CA THR A 38 12.47 7.07 -7.10
C THR A 38 13.17 8.41 -6.88
N GLY A 39 14.17 8.43 -5.98
CA GLY A 39 14.93 9.64 -5.62
C GLY A 39 14.56 10.26 -4.28
N VAL A 40 13.61 9.69 -3.53
CA VAL A 40 13.45 9.98 -2.11
C VAL A 40 14.54 9.22 -1.35
N ASP A 41 15.34 9.93 -0.55
CA ASP A 41 16.33 9.32 0.31
C ASP A 41 15.60 8.46 1.35
N GLU A 42 15.76 7.13 1.29
CA GLU A 42 15.05 6.20 2.19
C GLU A 42 15.57 6.27 3.63
N GLU A 43 16.74 6.86 3.83
CA GLU A 43 17.39 6.97 5.12
C GLU A 43 17.23 8.39 5.69
N VAL A 44 16.26 8.56 6.59
CA VAL A 44 16.17 9.77 7.41
C VAL A 44 17.30 9.71 8.44
N PRO A 45 18.23 10.68 8.46
CA PRO A 45 19.28 10.71 9.47
C PRO A 45 18.66 10.68 10.87
N PRO A 46 19.09 9.78 11.76
CA PRO A 46 18.48 9.65 13.08
C PRO A 46 18.58 10.95 13.88
N GLU A 47 19.56 11.82 13.58
CA GLU A 47 19.73 13.17 14.14
C GLU A 47 18.59 14.12 13.80
N LEU A 48 17.70 13.79 12.87
CA LEU A 48 16.50 14.59 12.57
C LEU A 48 15.25 14.10 13.31
N LEU A 49 15.31 12.92 13.94
CA LEU A 49 14.18 12.35 14.66
C LEU A 49 13.95 13.04 16.01
N GLN A 50 12.73 12.98 16.51
CA GLN A 50 12.45 13.37 17.89
C GLN A 50 13.25 12.48 18.87
N PRO A 51 13.69 13.02 20.03
CA PRO A 51 14.48 12.28 21.01
C PRO A 51 13.88 10.92 21.40
N GLU A 52 12.56 10.85 21.57
CA GLU A 52 11.82 9.66 21.94
C GLU A 52 11.91 8.58 20.86
N ASN A 53 11.83 8.99 19.59
CA ASN A 53 11.95 8.08 18.45
C ASN A 53 13.38 7.54 18.29
N ARG A 54 14.40 8.36 18.59
CA ARG A 54 15.80 7.88 18.64
C ARG A 54 16.00 6.84 19.74
N GLN A 55 15.44 7.09 20.92
CA GLN A 55 15.51 6.15 22.05
C GLN A 55 14.85 4.82 21.69
N HIS A 56 13.65 4.86 21.08
CA HIS A 56 12.95 3.66 20.62
C HIS A 56 13.75 2.85 19.60
N LEU A 57 14.41 3.52 18.65
CA LEU A 57 15.30 2.86 17.68
C LEU A 57 16.50 2.20 18.37
N ALA A 58 17.12 2.88 19.33
CA ALA A 58 18.22 2.34 20.11
C ALA A 58 17.80 1.10 20.92
N ASP A 59 16.64 1.14 21.57
CA ASP A 59 16.10 0.02 22.35
C ASP A 59 15.76 -1.17 21.45
N ARG A 60 15.12 -0.92 20.30
CA ARG A 60 14.84 -1.95 19.29
C ARG A 60 16.11 -2.60 18.77
N SER A 61 17.16 -1.82 18.49
CA SER A 61 18.45 -2.33 18.02
C SER A 61 19.10 -3.26 19.06
N ARG A 62 19.06 -2.87 20.35
CA ARG A 62 19.54 -3.71 21.46
C ARG A 62 18.75 -5.01 21.58
N GLN A 63 17.42 -4.94 21.45
CA GLN A 63 16.56 -6.12 21.48
C GLN A 63 16.86 -7.06 20.30
N ALA A 64 17.02 -6.53 19.08
CA ALA A 64 17.36 -7.32 17.90
C ALA A 64 18.73 -8.00 18.06
N ALA A 65 19.73 -7.30 18.58
CA ALA A 65 21.04 -7.88 18.89
C ALA A 65 20.93 -9.00 19.94
N SER A 66 20.10 -8.80 20.96
CA SER A 66 19.86 -9.80 22.01
C SER A 66 19.13 -11.04 21.48
N GLN A 67 18.16 -10.87 20.58
CA GLN A 67 17.48 -11.98 19.90
C GLN A 67 18.44 -12.77 18.99
N ALA A 68 19.29 -12.08 18.23
CA ALA A 68 20.31 -12.74 17.40
C ALA A 68 21.25 -13.62 18.25
N LEU A 69 21.62 -13.15 19.44
CA LEU A 69 22.43 -13.91 20.41
C LEU A 69 21.64 -15.01 21.15
N GLY A 70 20.35 -14.79 21.40
CA GLY A 70 19.45 -15.70 22.14
C GLY A 70 19.12 -17.00 21.40
N THR A 71 19.18 -17.01 20.06
CA THR A 71 18.93 -18.23 19.27
C THR A 71 19.96 -19.35 19.47
N LYS A 72 21.16 -19.03 19.98
CA LYS A 72 22.16 -20.08 20.30
C LYS A 72 21.85 -20.81 21.60
N ARG A 73 21.28 -20.14 22.61
CA ARG A 73 20.93 -20.76 23.90
C ARG A 73 19.57 -21.45 23.89
N ASP A 74 18.58 -20.93 23.17
CA ASP A 74 17.25 -21.56 23.09
C ASP A 74 17.27 -22.88 22.29
N ARG A 75 18.26 -23.04 21.39
CA ARG A 75 18.46 -24.29 20.66
C ARG A 75 18.99 -25.42 21.55
N GLU A 76 19.63 -25.08 22.66
CA GLU A 76 20.10 -26.04 23.68
C GLU A 76 19.02 -26.42 24.69
N THR A 77 17.89 -25.70 24.74
CA THR A 77 16.75 -26.02 25.62
C THR A 77 15.98 -27.26 25.14
N HIS A 78 16.20 -27.70 23.89
CA HIS A 78 15.86 -29.06 23.50
C HIS A 78 17.00 -29.98 23.92
N ALA A 79 16.82 -30.67 25.06
CA ALA A 79 17.66 -31.80 25.41
C ALA A 79 17.84 -32.71 24.17
N PRO A 80 19.07 -33.15 23.85
CA PRO A 80 19.28 -34.00 22.68
C PRO A 80 18.39 -35.23 22.81
N ARG A 81 17.54 -35.47 21.80
CA ARG A 81 16.68 -36.66 21.78
C ARG A 81 17.54 -37.91 21.94
N THR A 82 17.16 -38.79 22.85
CA THR A 82 17.86 -40.06 23.01
C THR A 82 17.70 -40.90 21.74
N ARG A 83 18.65 -41.82 21.49
CA ARG A 83 18.60 -42.72 20.33
C ARG A 83 17.27 -43.47 20.22
N GLU A 84 16.69 -43.84 21.35
CA GLU A 84 15.38 -44.51 21.45
C GLU A 84 14.24 -43.61 20.96
N GLN A 85 14.21 -42.33 21.35
CA GLN A 85 13.21 -41.37 20.90
C GLN A 85 13.27 -41.11 19.39
N LEU A 86 14.47 -41.16 18.80
CA LEU A 86 14.65 -41.04 17.35
C LEU A 86 14.15 -42.29 16.59
N LEU A 87 14.34 -43.47 17.17
CA LEU A 87 13.85 -44.72 16.60
C LEU A 87 12.31 -44.83 16.65
N ALA A 88 11.69 -44.29 17.71
CA ALA A 88 10.24 -44.30 17.89
C ALA A 88 9.48 -43.44 16.85
N LEU A 89 10.13 -42.46 16.22
CA LEU A 89 9.56 -41.61 15.16
C LEU A 89 9.57 -42.28 13.78
N ARG A 90 10.19 -43.46 13.64
CA ARG A 90 10.38 -44.14 12.35
C ARG A 90 9.21 -45.06 11.96
N TYR A 91 8.20 -45.19 12.81
CA TYR A 91 7.03 -46.04 12.59
C TYR A 91 5.74 -45.23 12.69
#